data_AF-A0A2G6FQD0-F1
#
_entry.id   AF-A0A2G6FQD0-F1
#
_cell.length_a   1.000
_cell.length_b   1.000
_cell.length_c   1.000
_cell.angle_alpha   90.00
_cell.angle_beta   90.00
_cell.angle_gamma   90.00
#
_symmetry.space_group_name_H-M   'P 1'
#
loop_
_entity.id
_entity.type
_entity.pdbx_description
1 polymer ?
#
loop_
_entity_poly.entity_id
_entity_poly.type
_entity_poly.pdbx_seq_one_letter_code
_entity_poly.pdbx_strand_id
1 'polypeptide(L)'
;MTTVGIIANPVSGKDIRRLVAHGSVFDNQEKVRIVRRLLVGLARTGVRRVIYMPDYYAIVPRACRGVDTPIELESTPMRAENNQQDSSKAARLMVEAGASCIFVLGGDGTSRVVAKESGAVPIVPLSTGTNNVFPYMIEATIAGLAGGIIASGKVKTEEACYRSPCFEILDAEGSLLDIALVDAAVHTDTFIGSKAIWSMEQISQIFLSRCRPDSIGLSAIGGQLCTISPREQKGLHLVLGKK
;
A
#
# COMPACT_ATOMS: atom_id res chain seq x y z
N MET A 1 -3.75 -3.57 -25.31
CA MET A 1 -4.82 -2.83 -24.63
C MET A 1 -4.26 -2.30 -23.31
N THR A 2 -4.45 -1.02 -22.99
CA THR A 2 -3.88 -0.45 -21.74
C THR A 2 -4.65 -0.94 -20.53
N THR A 3 -3.97 -1.69 -19.67
CA THR A 3 -4.53 -2.38 -18.50
C THR A 3 -3.93 -1.84 -17.21
N VAL A 4 -4.78 -1.57 -16.21
CA VAL A 4 -4.34 -1.25 -14.84
C VAL A 4 -4.99 -2.19 -13.82
N GLY A 5 -4.31 -2.38 -12.70
CA GLY A 5 -4.80 -3.15 -11.55
C GLY A 5 -5.41 -2.26 -10.47
N ILE A 6 -6.49 -2.70 -9.82
CA ILE A 6 -7.03 -2.06 -8.61
C ILE A 6 -7.16 -3.09 -7.48
N ILE A 7 -6.41 -2.90 -6.40
CA ILE A 7 -6.48 -3.70 -5.18
C ILE A 7 -7.12 -2.84 -4.09
N ALA A 8 -8.41 -3.06 -3.83
CA ALA A 8 -9.14 -2.39 -2.75
C ALA A 8 -9.38 -3.35 -1.60
N ASN A 9 -8.51 -3.32 -0.58
CA ASN A 9 -8.61 -4.24 0.55
C ASN A 9 -9.82 -3.85 1.44
N PRO A 10 -10.86 -4.69 1.60
CA PRO A 10 -12.03 -4.36 2.42
C PRO A 10 -11.76 -4.46 3.93
N VAL A 11 -10.67 -5.13 4.34
CA VAL A 11 -10.26 -5.32 5.74
C VAL A 11 -9.36 -4.18 6.22
N SER A 12 -8.70 -3.46 5.30
CA SER A 12 -7.84 -2.32 5.66
C SER A 12 -8.65 -1.24 6.40
N GLY A 13 -8.01 -0.58 7.39
CA GLY A 13 -8.71 0.39 8.23
C GLY A 13 -9.59 -0.23 9.33
N LYS A 14 -9.31 -1.45 9.76
CA LYS A 14 -9.95 -2.07 10.94
C LYS A 14 -8.94 -2.46 12.03
N ASP A 15 -7.81 -1.76 12.06
CA ASP A 15 -6.72 -1.98 13.02
C ASP A 15 -7.22 -1.84 14.47
N ILE A 16 -6.77 -2.74 15.37
CA ILE A 16 -7.07 -2.73 16.81
C ILE A 16 -6.74 -1.40 17.47
N ARG A 17 -5.78 -0.64 16.94
CA ARG A 17 -5.47 0.73 17.37
C ARG A 17 -6.66 1.68 17.25
N ARG A 18 -7.71 1.34 16.50
CA ARG A 18 -8.97 2.12 16.44
C ARG A 18 -9.93 1.83 17.60
N LEU A 19 -9.75 0.70 18.30
CA LEU A 19 -10.47 0.43 19.54
C LEU A 19 -9.83 1.16 20.72
N VAL A 20 -8.51 1.35 20.68
CA VAL A 20 -7.75 1.96 21.79
C VAL A 20 -7.32 3.40 21.55
N ALA A 21 -7.33 3.87 20.31
CA ALA A 21 -7.10 5.26 19.93
C ALA A 21 -8.21 5.73 18.96
N HIS A 22 -8.65 6.98 19.09
CA HIS A 22 -9.73 7.60 18.29
C HIS A 22 -9.37 7.83 16.81
N GLY A 23 -8.75 6.84 16.15
CA GLY A 23 -8.34 6.92 14.75
C GLY A 23 -9.54 6.90 13.79
N SER A 24 -9.52 7.77 12.78
CA SER A 24 -10.59 7.90 11.80
C SER A 24 -10.87 6.61 11.04
N VAL A 25 -12.17 6.28 10.87
CA VAL A 25 -12.61 5.09 10.14
C VAL A 25 -12.87 5.41 8.68
N PHE A 26 -12.12 4.78 7.79
CA PHE A 26 -12.45 4.70 6.36
C PHE A 26 -13.26 3.44 6.13
N ASP A 27 -14.57 3.59 6.14
CA ASP A 27 -15.47 2.49 5.85
C ASP A 27 -15.37 2.04 4.38
N ASN A 28 -16.03 0.93 4.06
CA ASN A 28 -16.01 0.43 2.69
C ASN A 28 -16.79 1.34 1.72
N GLN A 29 -17.70 2.21 2.20
CA GLN A 29 -18.37 3.19 1.33
C GLN A 29 -17.42 4.32 0.92
N GLU A 30 -16.53 4.76 1.80
CA GLU A 30 -15.48 5.72 1.44
C GLU A 30 -14.54 5.10 0.40
N LYS A 31 -14.16 3.82 0.56
CA LYS A 31 -13.38 3.11 -0.48
C LYS A 31 -14.12 3.06 -1.82
N VAL A 32 -15.44 2.81 -1.82
CA VAL A 32 -16.26 2.89 -3.05
C VAL A 32 -16.18 4.28 -3.68
N ARG A 33 -16.27 5.35 -2.88
CA ARG A 33 -16.16 6.74 -3.37
C ARG A 33 -14.76 7.06 -3.92
N ILE A 34 -13.69 6.59 -3.26
CA ILE A 34 -12.30 6.71 -3.73
C ILE A 34 -12.15 6.00 -5.07
N VAL A 35 -12.55 4.72 -5.18
CA VAL A 35 -12.47 3.97 -6.45
C VAL A 35 -13.30 4.64 -7.54
N ARG A 36 -14.47 5.19 -7.23
CA ARG A 36 -15.29 5.90 -8.22
C ARG A 36 -14.54 7.09 -8.80
N ARG A 37 -13.96 7.95 -7.94
CA ARG A 37 -13.15 9.10 -8.37
C ARG A 37 -11.90 8.66 -9.14
N LEU A 38 -11.29 7.54 -8.74
CA LEU A 38 -10.16 6.92 -9.44
C LEU A 38 -10.54 6.50 -10.87
N LEU A 39 -11.66 5.80 -11.05
CA LEU A 39 -12.16 5.36 -12.35
C LEU A 39 -12.47 6.55 -13.28
N VAL A 40 -13.03 7.64 -12.74
CA VAL A 40 -13.28 8.88 -13.49
C VAL A 40 -11.97 9.48 -14.02
N GLY A 41 -10.90 9.48 -13.22
CA GLY A 41 -9.58 9.92 -13.66
C GLY A 41 -9.01 9.02 -14.75
N LEU A 42 -9.05 7.70 -14.53
CA LEU A 42 -8.56 6.70 -15.48
C LEU A 42 -9.23 6.80 -16.84
N ALA A 43 -10.55 7.05 -16.88
CA ALA A 43 -11.33 7.15 -18.11
C ALA A 43 -10.84 8.25 -19.06
N ARG A 44 -10.05 9.22 -18.58
CA ARG A 44 -9.48 10.32 -19.36
C ARG A 44 -8.06 10.06 -19.87
N THR A 45 -7.46 8.91 -19.54
CA THR A 45 -6.04 8.65 -19.81
C THR A 45 -5.79 7.75 -21.01
N GLY A 46 -6.79 7.00 -21.48
CA GLY A 46 -6.64 5.99 -22.54
C GLY A 46 -6.58 4.55 -22.02
N VAL A 47 -6.65 4.36 -20.69
CA VAL A 47 -6.90 3.06 -20.07
C VAL A 47 -8.22 2.49 -20.58
N ARG A 48 -8.22 1.21 -20.97
CA ARG A 48 -9.40 0.52 -21.52
C ARG A 48 -9.83 -0.68 -20.69
N ARG A 49 -8.93 -1.24 -19.88
CA ARG A 49 -9.20 -2.40 -19.03
C ARG A 49 -8.71 -2.14 -17.61
N VAL A 50 -9.55 -2.44 -16.64
CA VAL A 50 -9.22 -2.43 -15.22
C VAL A 50 -9.45 -3.84 -14.69
N ILE A 51 -8.37 -4.46 -14.22
CA ILE A 51 -8.42 -5.73 -13.51
C ILE A 51 -8.48 -5.43 -12.02
N TYR A 52 -9.40 -6.03 -11.27
CA TYR A 52 -9.57 -5.72 -9.86
C TYR A 52 -9.62 -6.96 -8.96
N MET A 53 -9.17 -6.79 -7.71
CA MET A 53 -9.30 -7.82 -6.67
C MET A 53 -10.78 -7.95 -6.24
N PRO A 54 -11.41 -9.14 -6.31
CA PRO A 54 -12.75 -9.34 -5.79
C PRO A 54 -12.76 -9.22 -4.26
N ASP A 55 -13.89 -8.78 -3.71
CA ASP A 55 -14.05 -8.59 -2.27
C ASP A 55 -15.51 -8.77 -1.84
N TYR A 56 -15.75 -9.08 -0.57
CA TYR A 56 -17.09 -9.36 -0.04
C TYR A 56 -18.05 -8.15 -0.11
N TYR A 57 -17.53 -6.93 -0.18
CA TYR A 57 -18.30 -5.70 -0.27
C TYR A 57 -18.54 -5.26 -1.72
N ALA A 58 -17.85 -5.88 -2.67
CA ALA A 58 -17.83 -5.55 -4.09
C ALA A 58 -17.47 -4.06 -4.33
N ILE A 59 -16.39 -3.56 -3.71
CA ILE A 59 -15.98 -2.16 -3.76
C ILE A 59 -15.89 -1.65 -5.20
N VAL A 60 -15.15 -2.34 -6.07
CA VAL A 60 -14.94 -1.91 -7.45
C VAL A 60 -16.22 -2.00 -8.29
N PRO A 61 -16.98 -3.13 -8.30
CA PRO A 61 -18.27 -3.18 -8.97
C PRO A 61 -19.23 -2.07 -8.52
N ARG A 62 -19.31 -1.79 -7.21
CA ARG A 62 -20.16 -0.73 -6.67
C ARG A 62 -19.71 0.67 -7.08
N ALA A 63 -18.41 0.90 -7.19
CA ALA A 63 -17.86 2.18 -7.61
C ALA A 63 -18.23 2.52 -9.07
N CYS A 64 -18.30 1.51 -9.93
CA CYS A 64 -18.65 1.68 -11.34
C CYS A 64 -20.15 1.89 -11.59
N ARG A 65 -21.02 1.48 -10.66
CA ARG A 65 -22.47 1.70 -10.83
C ARG A 65 -22.77 3.20 -10.97
N GLY A 66 -23.43 3.55 -12.08
CA GLY A 66 -23.79 4.93 -12.41
C GLY A 66 -22.63 5.79 -12.95
N VAL A 67 -21.48 5.18 -13.27
CA VAL A 67 -20.37 5.85 -13.96
C VAL A 67 -20.37 5.42 -15.41
N ASP A 68 -20.61 6.35 -16.32
CA ASP A 68 -20.41 6.12 -17.75
C ASP A 68 -18.90 6.15 -18.04
N THR A 69 -18.32 4.98 -18.30
CA THR A 69 -16.89 4.82 -18.55
C THR A 69 -16.65 3.79 -19.65
N PRO A 70 -15.75 4.07 -20.62
CA PRO A 70 -15.36 3.11 -21.65
C PRO A 70 -14.41 2.02 -21.14
N ILE A 71 -14.19 1.95 -19.83
CA ILE A 71 -13.28 1.00 -19.18
C ILE A 71 -14.03 -0.31 -18.94
N GLU A 72 -13.48 -1.40 -19.48
CA GLU A 72 -13.90 -2.76 -19.17
C GLU A 72 -13.39 -3.16 -17.78
N LEU A 73 -14.29 -3.68 -16.94
CA LEU A 73 -13.98 -4.18 -15.61
C LEU A 73 -13.91 -5.69 -15.60
N GLU A 74 -12.80 -6.21 -15.08
CA GLU A 74 -12.58 -7.65 -14.97
C GLU A 74 -12.07 -8.01 -13.57
N SER A 75 -12.73 -8.98 -12.94
CA SER A 75 -12.25 -9.51 -11.66
C SER A 75 -11.05 -10.42 -11.91
N THR A 76 -10.03 -10.37 -11.05
CA THR A 76 -9.00 -11.41 -11.05
C THR A 76 -9.63 -12.79 -10.82
N PRO A 77 -9.09 -13.88 -11.42
CA PRO A 77 -9.62 -15.23 -11.30
C PRO A 77 -9.24 -15.85 -9.94
N MET A 78 -9.81 -15.32 -8.87
CA MET A 78 -9.56 -15.77 -7.50
C MET A 78 -10.82 -15.69 -6.65
N ARG A 79 -10.87 -16.53 -5.61
CA ARG A 79 -11.83 -16.40 -4.51
C ARG A 79 -11.16 -15.62 -3.38
N ALA A 80 -11.79 -14.56 -2.91
CA ALA A 80 -11.32 -13.80 -1.76
C ALA A 80 -11.54 -14.59 -0.46
N GLU A 81 -10.51 -14.68 0.37
CA GLU A 81 -10.52 -15.33 1.68
C GLU A 81 -10.67 -14.33 2.84
N ASN A 82 -10.72 -13.03 2.52
CA ASN A 82 -10.79 -11.91 3.45
C ASN A 82 -9.56 -11.80 4.36
N ASN A 83 -8.38 -12.10 3.82
CA ASN A 83 -7.12 -12.01 4.54
C ASN A 83 -6.08 -11.25 3.71
N GLN A 84 -4.90 -10.98 4.29
CA GLN A 84 -3.86 -10.20 3.64
C GLN A 84 -3.28 -10.89 2.38
N GLN A 85 -3.37 -12.22 2.27
CA GLN A 85 -2.90 -12.98 1.12
C GLN A 85 -3.73 -12.67 -0.14
N ASP A 86 -4.99 -12.23 0.01
CA ASP A 86 -5.81 -11.80 -1.13
C ASP A 86 -5.13 -10.69 -1.93
N SER A 87 -4.53 -9.71 -1.24
CA SER A 87 -3.84 -8.58 -1.89
C SER A 87 -2.55 -9.01 -2.59
N SER A 88 -1.78 -9.94 -2.01
CA SER A 88 -0.58 -10.53 -2.63
C SER A 88 -0.98 -11.33 -3.88
N LYS A 89 -1.94 -12.25 -3.76
CA LYS A 89 -2.42 -13.06 -4.89
C LYS A 89 -2.99 -12.20 -6.02
N ALA A 90 -3.78 -11.17 -5.70
CA ALA A 90 -4.31 -10.24 -6.70
C ALA A 90 -3.20 -9.48 -7.42
N ALA A 91 -2.19 -8.99 -6.70
CA ALA A 91 -1.05 -8.31 -7.29
C ALA A 91 -0.31 -9.22 -8.28
N ARG A 92 -0.02 -10.47 -7.89
CA ARG A 92 0.62 -11.45 -8.77
C ARG A 92 -0.20 -11.69 -10.04
N LEU A 93 -1.52 -11.93 -9.90
CA LEU A 93 -2.43 -12.13 -11.04
C LEU A 93 -2.53 -10.90 -11.95
N MET A 94 -2.47 -9.69 -11.40
CA MET A 94 -2.47 -8.45 -12.20
C MET A 94 -1.16 -8.29 -12.99
N VAL A 95 -0.02 -8.62 -12.40
CA VAL A 95 1.28 -8.63 -13.10
C VAL A 95 1.26 -9.67 -14.23
N GLU A 96 0.83 -10.90 -13.93
CA GLU A 96 0.69 -11.97 -14.93
C GLU A 96 -0.27 -11.59 -16.08
N ALA A 97 -1.33 -10.83 -15.78
CA ALA A 97 -2.28 -10.33 -16.76
C ALA A 97 -1.82 -9.05 -17.52
N GLY A 98 -0.58 -8.59 -17.28
CA GLY A 98 0.03 -7.47 -18.00
C GLY A 98 -0.46 -6.09 -17.55
N ALA A 99 -0.85 -5.92 -16.29
CA ALA A 99 -1.14 -4.59 -15.73
C ALA A 99 0.10 -3.70 -15.79
N SER A 100 -0.04 -2.50 -16.36
CA SER A 100 1.06 -1.53 -16.49
C SER A 100 1.21 -0.61 -15.28
N CYS A 101 0.22 -0.62 -14.37
CA CYS A 101 0.23 0.11 -13.11
C CYS A 101 -0.80 -0.53 -12.16
N ILE A 102 -0.53 -0.56 -10.85
CA ILE A 102 -1.43 -1.12 -9.83
C ILE A 102 -1.78 -0.04 -8.79
N PHE A 103 -3.06 0.26 -8.64
CA PHE A 103 -3.58 1.11 -7.58
C PHE A 103 -3.88 0.29 -6.33
N VAL A 104 -3.33 0.69 -5.19
CA VAL A 104 -3.48 -0.03 -3.92
C VAL A 104 -4.22 0.84 -2.92
N LEU A 105 -5.47 0.51 -2.61
CA LEU A 105 -6.25 1.20 -1.59
C LEU A 105 -6.14 0.44 -0.27
N GLY A 106 -5.33 0.96 0.65
CA GLY A 106 -5.07 0.31 1.93
C GLY A 106 -4.16 1.09 2.85
N GLY A 107 -3.51 0.37 3.75
CA GLY A 107 -2.46 0.90 4.61
C GLY A 107 -1.08 0.38 4.27
N ASP A 108 -0.13 0.60 5.17
CA ASP A 108 1.26 0.17 5.00
C ASP A 108 1.37 -1.34 4.75
N GLY A 109 0.65 -2.16 5.54
CA GLY A 109 0.65 -3.62 5.38
C GLY A 109 0.08 -4.11 4.06
N THR A 110 -0.94 -3.43 3.50
CA THR A 110 -1.48 -3.77 2.17
C THR A 110 -0.49 -3.39 1.08
N SER A 111 0.11 -2.20 1.17
CA SER A 111 1.13 -1.75 0.22
C SER A 111 2.35 -2.66 0.24
N ARG A 112 2.76 -3.16 1.41
CA ARG A 112 3.88 -4.11 1.59
C ARG A 112 3.68 -5.39 0.79
N VAL A 113 2.55 -6.07 0.98
CA VAL A 113 2.31 -7.35 0.30
C VAL A 113 2.08 -7.19 -1.20
N VAL A 114 1.55 -6.05 -1.64
CA VAL A 114 1.46 -5.76 -3.08
C VAL A 114 2.82 -5.44 -3.66
N ALA A 115 3.65 -4.64 -2.97
CA ALA A 115 5.00 -4.29 -3.43
C ALA A 115 5.87 -5.54 -3.64
N LYS A 116 5.79 -6.51 -2.72
CA LYS A 116 6.50 -7.81 -2.81
C LYS A 116 6.19 -8.58 -4.10
N GLU A 117 4.95 -8.49 -4.59
CA GLU A 117 4.48 -9.22 -5.78
C GLU A 117 4.48 -8.38 -7.07
N SER A 118 4.62 -7.05 -6.96
CA SER A 118 4.49 -6.13 -8.10
C SER A 118 5.69 -6.16 -9.06
N GLY A 119 6.84 -6.65 -8.62
CA GLY A 119 8.07 -6.67 -9.42
C GLY A 119 8.44 -5.28 -9.94
N ALA A 120 8.50 -5.12 -11.26
CA ALA A 120 8.78 -3.84 -11.91
C ALA A 120 7.52 -2.99 -12.20
N VAL A 121 6.32 -3.53 -11.97
CA VAL A 121 5.07 -2.81 -12.22
C VAL A 121 4.89 -1.70 -11.19
N PRO A 122 4.76 -0.42 -11.60
CA PRO A 122 4.58 0.68 -10.66
C PRO A 122 3.31 0.54 -9.82
N ILE A 123 3.44 0.83 -8.53
CA ILE A 123 2.30 0.88 -7.61
C ILE A 123 1.94 2.34 -7.28
N VAL A 124 0.64 2.63 -7.22
CA VAL A 124 0.09 3.89 -6.72
C VAL A 124 -0.62 3.59 -5.39
N PRO A 125 0.09 3.71 -4.26
CA PRO A 125 -0.46 3.39 -2.95
C PRO A 125 -1.31 4.56 -2.43
N LEU A 126 -2.60 4.33 -2.25
CA LEU A 126 -3.59 5.28 -1.76
C LEU A 126 -4.01 4.92 -0.34
N SER A 127 -3.87 5.89 0.55
CA SER A 127 -4.13 5.70 1.96
C SER A 127 -5.64 5.65 2.22
N THR A 128 -6.10 4.58 2.85
CA THR A 128 -7.48 4.49 3.39
C THR A 128 -7.46 4.55 4.92
N GLY A 129 -6.63 5.44 5.46
CA GLY A 129 -6.47 5.64 6.89
C GLY A 129 -5.60 6.85 7.20
N THR A 130 -5.76 7.40 8.39
CA THR A 130 -4.91 8.51 8.87
C THR A 130 -3.62 8.01 9.52
N ASN A 131 -3.50 6.70 9.75
CA ASN A 131 -2.37 6.10 10.44
C ASN A 131 -1.51 5.24 9.48
N ASN A 132 -1.01 5.85 8.41
CA ASN A 132 -0.11 5.20 7.46
C ASN A 132 1.07 6.13 7.09
N VAL A 133 2.22 5.54 6.76
CA VAL A 133 3.45 6.28 6.40
C VAL A 133 3.82 6.08 4.92
N PHE A 134 3.52 4.91 4.34
CA PHE A 134 3.88 4.57 2.97
C PHE A 134 2.90 5.10 1.89
N PRO A 135 1.57 4.86 1.99
CA PRO A 135 0.61 5.29 0.99
C PRO A 135 0.29 6.78 1.08
N TYR A 136 -0.07 7.37 -0.06
CA TYR A 136 -0.39 8.78 -0.18
C TYR A 136 -1.84 9.09 0.22
N MET A 137 -2.03 10.17 0.99
CA MET A 137 -3.35 10.78 1.19
C MET A 137 -3.56 11.86 0.13
N ILE A 138 -4.01 11.45 -1.05
CA ILE A 138 -4.23 12.32 -2.21
C ILE A 138 -5.62 12.13 -2.80
N GLU A 139 -6.06 13.12 -3.57
CA GLU A 139 -7.32 13.03 -4.31
C GLU A 139 -7.23 11.92 -5.38
N ALA A 140 -8.25 11.07 -5.44
CA ALA A 140 -8.22 9.82 -6.20
C ALA A 140 -8.39 10.02 -7.71
N THR A 141 -9.09 11.07 -8.16
CA THR A 141 -9.12 11.44 -9.58
C THR A 141 -7.73 11.86 -10.05
N ILE A 142 -6.96 12.61 -9.25
CA ILE A 142 -5.56 12.94 -9.56
C ILE A 142 -4.71 11.68 -9.63
N ALA A 143 -4.85 10.76 -8.67
CA ALA A 143 -4.15 9.47 -8.71
C ALA A 143 -4.45 8.69 -9.99
N GLY A 144 -5.73 8.63 -10.38
CA GLY A 144 -6.19 7.94 -11.59
C GLY A 144 -5.61 8.54 -12.87
N LEU A 145 -5.53 9.87 -12.94
CA LEU A 145 -4.86 10.57 -14.04
C LEU A 145 -3.36 10.22 -14.10
N ALA A 146 -2.66 10.32 -12.96
CA ALA A 146 -1.22 10.07 -12.90
C ALA A 146 -0.87 8.62 -13.30
N GLY A 147 -1.48 7.63 -12.65
CA GLY A 147 -1.21 6.23 -12.96
C GLY A 147 -1.72 5.82 -14.35
N GLY A 148 -2.81 6.41 -14.83
CA GLY A 148 -3.31 6.12 -16.18
C GLY A 148 -2.45 6.69 -17.31
N ILE A 149 -1.84 7.87 -17.12
CA ILE A 149 -0.87 8.45 -18.08
C ILE A 149 0.40 7.61 -18.15
N ILE A 150 0.89 7.09 -17.00
CA ILE A 150 2.01 6.14 -16.95
C ILE A 150 1.62 4.84 -17.66
N ALA A 151 0.48 4.25 -17.30
CA ALA A 151 0.01 2.99 -17.89
C ALA A 151 -0.20 3.07 -19.41
N SER A 152 -0.64 4.23 -19.91
CA SER A 152 -0.83 4.48 -21.34
C SER A 152 0.46 4.85 -22.09
N GLY A 153 1.61 4.92 -21.41
CA GLY A 153 2.91 5.23 -22.01
C GLY A 153 3.07 6.68 -22.46
N LYS A 154 2.17 7.58 -22.02
CA LYS A 154 2.22 9.02 -22.34
C LYS A 154 3.34 9.74 -21.58
N VAL A 155 3.75 9.19 -20.44
CA VAL A 155 4.91 9.61 -19.65
C VAL A 155 5.72 8.35 -19.34
N LYS A 156 7.04 8.44 -19.45
CA LYS A 156 7.94 7.33 -19.15
C LYS A 156 7.97 7.04 -17.65
N THR A 157 8.04 5.76 -17.28
CA THR A 157 8.11 5.33 -15.89
C THR A 157 9.29 5.97 -15.17
N GLU A 158 10.43 6.15 -15.84
CA GLU A 158 11.65 6.71 -15.25
C GLU A 158 11.52 8.21 -14.91
N GLU A 159 10.59 8.92 -15.57
CA GLU A 159 10.34 10.35 -15.35
C GLU A 159 9.34 10.59 -14.21
N ALA A 160 8.40 9.66 -14.01
CA ALA A 160 7.27 9.83 -13.06
C ALA A 160 7.35 8.92 -11.82
N CYS A 161 8.14 7.84 -11.86
CA CYS A 161 8.28 6.90 -10.76
C CYS A 161 9.66 6.97 -10.12
N TYR A 162 9.76 6.46 -8.90
CA TYR A 162 11.02 6.27 -8.20
C TYR A 162 11.01 4.91 -7.49
N ARG A 163 12.18 4.31 -7.34
CA ARG A 163 12.33 3.08 -6.55
C ARG A 163 12.53 3.44 -5.09
N SER A 164 11.49 3.21 -4.29
CA SER A 164 11.59 3.38 -2.84
C SER A 164 12.58 2.36 -2.25
N PRO A 165 13.46 2.76 -1.32
CA PRO A 165 14.18 1.82 -0.47
C PRO A 165 13.20 0.94 0.32
N CYS A 166 13.61 -0.28 0.57
CA CYS A 166 12.96 -1.23 1.47
C CYS A 166 14.04 -2.13 2.10
N PHE A 167 13.78 -2.65 3.29
CA PHE A 167 14.62 -3.71 3.84
C PHE A 167 14.09 -5.07 3.42
N GLU A 168 15.00 -5.96 3.03
CA GLU A 168 14.71 -7.38 2.89
C GLU A 168 14.99 -8.07 4.23
N ILE A 169 14.04 -8.89 4.67
CA ILE A 169 14.14 -9.68 5.88
C ILE A 169 14.41 -11.11 5.43
N LEU A 170 15.62 -11.60 5.73
CA LEU A 170 16.08 -12.92 5.31
C LEU A 170 16.05 -13.91 6.49
N ASP A 171 15.87 -15.19 6.20
CA ASP A 171 16.13 -16.26 7.17
C ASP A 171 17.64 -16.52 7.35
N ALA A 172 17.98 -17.50 8.20
CA ALA A 172 19.36 -17.86 8.47
C ALA A 172 20.07 -18.45 7.23
N GLU A 173 19.30 -19.02 6.30
CA GLU A 173 19.76 -19.61 5.05
C GLU A 173 19.86 -18.57 3.91
N GLY A 174 19.44 -17.33 4.15
CA GLY A 174 19.48 -16.22 3.18
C GLY A 174 18.23 -16.11 2.28
N SER A 175 17.18 -16.87 2.54
CA SER A 175 15.92 -16.81 1.80
C SER A 175 15.07 -15.62 2.24
N LEU A 176 14.41 -14.96 1.29
CA LEU A 176 13.55 -13.82 1.56
C LEU A 176 12.27 -14.23 2.31
N LEU A 177 12.20 -13.90 3.61
CA LEU A 177 11.01 -14.08 4.42
C LEU A 177 9.99 -12.97 4.15
N ASP A 178 10.40 -11.72 4.29
CA ASP A 178 9.52 -10.57 4.15
C ASP A 178 10.29 -9.29 3.76
N ILE A 179 9.58 -8.18 3.58
CA ILE A 179 10.15 -6.86 3.32
C ILE A 179 9.59 -5.82 4.30
N ALA A 180 10.34 -4.78 4.59
CA ALA A 180 9.88 -3.61 5.33
C ALA A 180 9.95 -2.35 4.46
N LEU A 181 8.78 -1.76 4.18
CA LEU A 181 8.67 -0.54 3.36
C LEU A 181 8.89 0.77 4.15
N VAL A 182 8.73 0.72 5.47
CA VAL A 182 8.82 1.88 6.37
C VAL A 182 9.80 1.60 7.49
N ASP A 183 9.49 0.59 8.30
CA ASP A 183 10.25 0.26 9.49
C ASP A 183 10.23 -1.25 9.80
N ALA A 184 11.27 -1.69 10.51
CA ALA A 184 11.37 -2.99 11.14
C ALA A 184 11.93 -2.80 12.55
N ALA A 185 11.36 -3.49 13.54
CA ALA A 185 11.80 -3.39 14.93
C ALA A 185 12.15 -4.77 15.50
N VAL A 186 13.21 -4.81 16.29
CA VAL A 186 13.61 -6.01 17.04
C VAL A 186 12.98 -5.92 18.43
N HIS A 187 11.99 -6.78 18.64
CA HIS A 187 11.28 -6.92 19.90
C HIS A 187 11.86 -8.08 20.71
N THR A 188 11.97 -7.92 22.03
CA THR A 188 12.59 -8.92 22.92
C THR A 188 11.60 -9.92 23.52
N ASP A 189 10.30 -9.72 23.32
CA ASP A 189 9.26 -10.65 23.81
C ASP A 189 9.02 -11.76 22.78
N THR A 190 8.63 -12.94 23.26
CA THR A 190 8.40 -14.11 22.41
C THR A 190 6.94 -14.20 21.92
N PHE A 191 6.04 -13.36 22.43
CA PHE A 191 4.63 -13.40 22.09
C PHE A 191 4.18 -12.27 21.15
N ILE A 192 3.98 -12.61 19.87
CA ILE A 192 3.39 -11.71 18.87
C ILE A 192 1.87 -11.80 18.97
N GLY A 193 1.28 -11.06 19.91
CA GLY A 193 -0.17 -10.97 20.08
C GLY A 193 -0.82 -10.12 18.99
N SER A 194 -1.33 -8.93 19.36
CA SER A 194 -2.09 -8.04 18.48
C SER A 194 -1.27 -7.33 17.39
N LYS A 195 0.03 -7.66 17.23
CA LYS A 195 1.04 -6.94 16.44
C LYS A 195 1.21 -5.46 16.83
N ALA A 196 0.48 -4.96 17.83
CA ALA A 196 0.65 -3.63 18.37
C ALA A 196 1.79 -3.62 19.41
N ILE A 197 2.63 -2.60 19.34
CA ILE A 197 3.69 -2.37 20.32
C ILE A 197 3.06 -1.65 21.51
N TRP A 198 3.08 -2.29 22.68
CA TRP A 198 2.51 -1.74 23.92
C TRP A 198 3.56 -1.10 24.83
N SER A 199 4.80 -1.60 24.80
CA SER A 199 5.91 -1.07 25.59
C SER A 199 7.14 -0.85 24.72
N MET A 200 7.68 0.37 24.76
CA MET A 200 8.94 0.72 24.09
C MET A 200 10.16 0.07 24.77
N GLU A 201 10.04 -0.36 26.03
CA GLU A 201 11.13 -1.03 26.76
C GLU A 201 11.49 -2.38 26.17
N GLN A 202 10.56 -2.98 25.43
CA GLN A 202 10.74 -4.27 24.76
C GLN A 202 11.35 -4.15 23.36
N ILE A 203 11.56 -2.92 22.86
CA ILE A 203 12.22 -2.70 21.57
C ILE A 203 13.70 -2.44 21.83
N SER A 204 14.56 -3.27 21.25
CA SER A 204 16.01 -3.11 21.35
C SER A 204 16.59 -2.32 20.18
N GLN A 205 16.04 -2.51 18.98
CA GLN A 205 16.53 -1.90 17.75
C GLN A 205 15.38 -1.52 16.82
N ILE A 206 15.56 -0.43 16.07
CA ILE A 206 14.64 0.02 15.02
C ILE A 206 15.45 0.31 13.75
N PHE A 207 14.98 -0.23 12.63
CA PHE A 207 15.50 0.02 11.29
C PHE A 207 14.44 0.77 10.50
N LEU A 208 14.80 1.93 9.93
CA LEU A 208 13.89 2.82 9.22
C LEU A 208 14.40 3.05 7.79
N SER A 209 13.58 2.77 6.78
CA SER A 209 13.89 3.09 5.37
C SER A 209 13.47 4.52 5.02
N ARG A 210 12.64 5.13 5.86
CA ARG A 210 12.14 6.50 5.77
C ARG A 210 11.73 6.98 7.17
N CYS A 211 11.90 8.27 7.44
CA CYS A 211 11.47 8.87 8.69
C CYS A 211 11.25 10.37 8.53
N ARG A 212 10.22 10.90 9.20
CA ARG A 212 9.94 12.34 9.25
C ARG A 212 9.32 12.69 10.61
N PRO A 213 9.53 13.91 11.13
CA PRO A 213 8.98 14.31 12.43
C PRO A 213 7.43 14.40 12.42
N ASP A 214 6.82 14.63 11.25
CA ASP A 214 5.37 14.69 11.04
C ASP A 214 4.73 13.33 10.70
N SER A 215 5.53 12.25 10.71
CA SER A 215 5.02 10.88 10.58
C SER A 215 4.51 10.35 11.92
N ILE A 216 4.22 9.06 11.97
CA ILE A 216 3.62 8.37 13.11
C ILE A 216 4.31 7.02 13.33
N GLY A 217 4.10 6.43 14.52
CA GLY A 217 4.72 5.17 14.88
C GLY A 217 6.24 5.28 15.01
N LEU A 218 6.95 4.19 14.72
CA LEU A 218 8.41 4.12 14.89
C LEU A 218 9.17 5.08 13.97
N SER A 219 8.62 5.34 12.77
CA SER A 219 9.19 6.30 11.83
C SER A 219 9.28 7.73 12.39
N ALA A 220 8.37 8.12 13.29
CA ALA A 220 8.38 9.43 13.93
C ALA A 220 9.53 9.60 14.94
N ILE A 221 9.97 8.50 15.56
CA ILE A 221 11.10 8.48 16.51
C ILE A 221 12.38 8.84 15.79
N GLY A 222 12.68 8.16 14.67
CA GLY A 222 13.82 8.53 13.82
C GLY A 222 13.67 9.92 13.22
N GLY A 223 12.42 10.33 12.94
CA GLY A 223 12.06 11.66 12.46
C GLY A 223 12.50 12.81 13.37
N GLN A 224 12.67 12.56 14.67
CA GLN A 224 13.19 13.56 15.62
C GLN A 224 14.69 13.80 15.47
N LEU A 225 15.42 12.86 14.85
CA LEU A 225 16.87 12.93 14.68
C LEU A 225 17.23 13.42 13.28
N CYS A 226 16.57 12.89 12.26
CA CYS A 226 16.74 13.31 10.88
C CYS A 226 15.49 13.00 10.04
N THR A 227 15.43 13.61 8.85
CA THR A 227 14.43 13.26 7.84
C THR A 227 15.09 12.42 6.75
N ILE A 228 14.50 11.25 6.46
CA ILE A 228 14.86 10.41 5.32
C ILE A 228 13.66 10.34 4.38
N SER A 229 13.81 10.92 3.19
CA SER A 229 12.80 10.93 2.15
C SER A 229 12.62 9.53 1.52
N PRO A 230 11.39 9.17 1.06
CA PRO A 230 11.14 7.95 0.29
C PRO A 230 12.03 7.74 -0.95
N ARG A 231 12.72 8.77 -1.43
CA ARG A 231 13.61 8.73 -2.60
C ARG A 231 15.08 8.55 -2.25
N GLU A 232 15.46 8.71 -0.99
CA GLU A 232 16.85 8.63 -0.56
C GLU A 232 17.25 7.18 -0.32
N GLN A 233 18.32 6.71 -0.96
CA GLN A 233 18.89 5.36 -0.75
C GLN A 233 19.70 5.32 0.56
N LYS A 234 19.04 5.61 1.68
CA LYS A 234 19.60 5.61 3.03
C LYS A 234 18.62 4.93 3.98
N GLY A 235 19.16 4.38 5.07
CA GLY A 235 18.37 3.90 6.19
C GLY A 235 18.90 4.46 7.50
N LEU A 236 18.08 4.42 8.54
CA LEU A 236 18.46 4.78 9.90
C LEU A 236 18.32 3.56 10.79
N HIS A 237 19.39 3.22 11.50
CA HIS A 237 19.38 2.20 12.54
C HIS A 237 19.50 2.90 13.91
N LEU A 238 18.54 2.62 14.78
CA LEU A 238 18.51 3.09 16.16
C LEU A 238 18.69 1.92 17.10
N VAL A 239 19.68 2.02 17.98
CA VAL A 239 19.84 1.13 19.14
C VAL A 239 19.22 1.86 20.33
N LEU A 240 18.18 1.29 20.91
CA LEU A 240 17.51 1.87 22.06
C LEU A 240 18.22 1.45 23.35
N GLY A 241 18.53 2.42 24.20
CA GLY A 241 19.10 2.15 25.53
C GLY A 241 18.07 1.48 26.44
N LYS A 242 18.55 0.62 27.34
CA LYS A 242 17.74 0.17 28.47
C LYS A 242 17.62 1.33 29.45
N LYS A 243 16.39 1.66 29.87
CA LYS A 243 16.18 2.55 31.01
C LYS A 243 16.69 1.91 32.29
#